data_AF-A0A316A0Q9-F1
#
_entry.id   AF-A0A316A0Q9-F1
#
_cell.length_a   1.000
_cell.length_b   1.000
_cell.length_c   1.000
_cell.angle_alpha   90.00
_cell.angle_beta   90.00
_cell.angle_gamma   90.00
#
_symmetry.space_group_name_H-M   'P 1'
#
loop_
_entity.id
_entity.type
_entity.pdbx_description
1 polymer ?
#
loop_
_entity_poly.entity_id
_entity_poly.type
_entity_poly.pdbx_seq_one_letter_code
_entity_poly.pdbx_strand_id
1 'polypeptide(L)'
;GAEASVAVAVSIPDMTTFATASNLRLVGWNGVEQSQDALHFIKLDQVRSSQIEGSGNTYTYSTTQPLGTSYYRLRMIDQDNTFAYSTLQSLTTTCGEPDATISVYPNPINADQQTVKVDYVTDYKGAASLSVINLMGQQLIDQSLQIDGPGTTSFGAAALHSGIYFVRLRDANGKTISSIQKLIKQ
;
A
#
# COMPACT_ATOMS: atom_id res chain seq x y z
N GLY A 1 8.55 -0.25 13.50
CA GLY A 1 8.18 1.03 12.88
C GLY A 1 9.38 1.53 12.12
N ALA A 2 9.29 1.55 10.80
CA ALA A 2 10.23 2.24 9.93
C ALA A 2 9.34 2.92 8.90
N GLU A 3 9.22 4.24 8.98
CA GLU A 3 8.60 5.02 7.91
C GLU A 3 9.54 4.91 6.70
N ALA A 4 9.13 4.13 5.70
CA ALA A 4 9.89 3.97 4.48
C ALA A 4 9.84 5.29 3.69
N SER A 5 10.84 6.15 3.91
CA SER A 5 11.08 7.31 3.06
C SER A 5 11.65 6.83 1.72
N VAL A 6 10.81 6.75 0.69
CA VAL A 6 11.28 6.41 -0.67
C VAL A 6 11.70 7.69 -1.38
N ALA A 7 12.92 7.71 -1.92
CA ALA A 7 13.39 8.78 -2.79
C ALA A 7 12.89 8.50 -4.22
N VAL A 8 11.94 9.30 -4.70
CA VAL A 8 11.51 9.27 -6.10
C VAL A 8 12.41 10.21 -6.89
N ALA A 9 13.19 9.69 -7.85
CA ALA A 9 13.96 10.49 -8.80
C ALA A 9 13.13 10.69 -10.07
N VAL A 10 12.91 11.95 -10.46
CA VAL A 10 12.21 12.28 -11.71
C VAL A 10 13.09 13.17 -12.56
N SER A 11 13.23 12.82 -13.85
CA SER A 11 13.97 13.60 -14.84
C SER A 11 13.02 14.48 -15.66
N ILE A 12 13.50 15.66 -16.05
CA ILE A 12 12.79 16.55 -16.98
C ILE A 12 12.79 15.90 -18.37
N PRO A 13 11.63 15.81 -19.07
CA PRO A 13 11.59 15.35 -20.45
C PRO A 13 12.26 16.34 -21.41
N ASP A 14 12.54 15.91 -22.64
CA ASP A 14 13.05 16.81 -23.68
C ASP A 14 12.05 17.95 -23.97
N MET A 15 12.44 19.18 -23.65
CA MET A 15 11.62 20.39 -23.76
C MET A 15 11.77 21.10 -25.13
N THR A 16 12.58 20.56 -26.06
CA THR A 16 12.89 21.19 -27.35
C THR A 16 11.67 21.38 -28.26
N THR A 17 10.56 20.68 -28.00
CA THR A 17 9.30 20.81 -28.75
C THR A 17 8.28 21.75 -28.09
N PHE A 18 8.57 22.27 -26.89
CA PHE A 18 7.61 23.03 -26.09
C PHE A 18 7.91 24.54 -26.01
N ALA A 19 9.16 25.00 -26.19
CA ALA A 19 9.51 26.43 -26.28
C ALA A 19 10.90 26.69 -26.92
N THR A 20 11.14 27.92 -27.43
CA THR A 20 12.43 28.37 -27.97
C THR A 20 13.50 28.52 -26.87
N ALA A 21 14.65 27.89 -27.09
CA ALA A 21 15.71 27.68 -26.10
C ALA A 21 16.27 28.94 -25.39
N SER A 22 16.11 30.13 -25.96
CA SER A 22 16.65 31.37 -25.40
C SER A 22 15.91 31.91 -24.17
N ASN A 23 14.67 31.45 -23.92
CA ASN A 23 13.82 31.94 -22.83
C ASN A 23 13.46 30.86 -21.80
N LEU A 24 14.04 29.66 -21.91
CA LEU A 24 13.70 28.55 -21.04
C LEU A 24 14.31 28.76 -19.65
N ARG A 25 13.51 29.26 -18.70
CA ARG A 25 13.88 29.29 -17.28
C ARG A 25 12.77 28.61 -16.47
N LEU A 26 13.05 27.42 -15.96
CA LEU A 26 12.21 26.76 -14.96
C LEU A 26 12.15 27.67 -13.71
N VAL A 27 11.04 28.39 -13.52
CA VAL A 27 10.84 29.33 -12.39
C VAL A 27 10.53 28.58 -11.10
N GLY A 28 10.04 27.35 -11.24
CA GLY A 28 9.77 26.48 -10.13
C GLY A 28 8.81 25.38 -10.52
N TRP A 29 8.50 24.57 -9.52
CA TRP A 29 7.65 23.40 -9.64
C TRP A 29 6.59 23.44 -8.55
N ASN A 30 5.36 23.01 -8.87
CA ASN A 30 4.21 23.14 -7.99
C ASN A 30 3.73 21.80 -7.41
N GLY A 31 4.66 20.90 -7.11
CA GLY A 31 4.38 19.74 -6.27
C GLY A 31 4.43 18.38 -6.94
N VAL A 32 4.71 17.35 -6.11
CA VAL A 32 4.62 15.96 -6.54
C VAL A 32 3.13 15.71 -6.54
N GLU A 33 2.61 15.33 -7.69
CA GLU A 33 1.25 14.85 -7.78
C GLU A 33 1.26 13.33 -7.66
N GLN A 34 0.45 12.76 -6.78
CA GLN A 34 0.31 11.32 -6.58
C GLN A 34 -1.08 10.86 -7.04
N SER A 35 -1.12 9.69 -7.66
CA SER A 35 -2.36 9.01 -8.02
C SER A 35 -2.22 7.50 -7.81
N GLN A 36 -3.33 6.82 -7.51
CA GLN A 36 -3.41 5.34 -7.51
C GLN A 36 -4.04 4.78 -8.79
N ASP A 37 -4.62 5.63 -9.64
CA ASP A 37 -5.34 5.23 -10.86
C ASP A 37 -4.78 5.87 -12.15
N ALA A 38 -3.72 6.68 -12.02
CA ALA A 38 -3.12 7.49 -13.08
C ALA A 38 -4.07 8.51 -13.74
N LEU A 39 -5.25 8.76 -13.16
CA LEU A 39 -6.28 9.66 -13.69
C LEU A 39 -6.53 10.83 -12.73
N HIS A 40 -6.70 10.53 -11.44
CA HIS A 40 -6.98 11.51 -10.40
C HIS A 40 -5.74 11.74 -9.55
N PHE A 41 -5.18 12.94 -9.64
CA PHE A 41 -3.94 13.32 -8.97
C PHE A 41 -4.22 14.24 -7.77
N ILE A 42 -3.67 13.87 -6.61
CA ILE A 42 -3.62 14.73 -5.43
C ILE A 42 -2.26 15.41 -5.35
N LYS A 43 -2.25 16.69 -5.00
CA LYS A 43 -1.00 17.43 -4.79
C LYS A 43 -0.44 17.11 -3.41
N LEU A 44 0.81 16.63 -3.35
CA LEU A 44 1.46 16.21 -2.10
C LEU A 44 2.17 17.37 -1.38
N ASP A 45 2.92 18.21 -2.07
CA ASP A 45 3.61 19.36 -1.45
C ASP A 45 4.01 20.43 -2.48
N GLN A 46 4.69 21.52 -2.09
CA GLN A 46 5.33 22.51 -2.95
C GLN A 46 6.84 22.55 -2.63
N VAL A 47 7.65 21.78 -3.35
CA VAL A 47 9.12 21.89 -3.26
C VAL A 47 9.55 22.97 -4.25
N ARG A 48 9.72 24.20 -3.78
CA ARG A 48 10.30 25.25 -4.61
C ARG A 48 11.75 24.87 -4.91
N SER A 49 12.08 24.70 -6.19
CA SER A 49 13.48 24.61 -6.61
C SER A 49 14.21 25.87 -6.15
N SER A 50 15.34 25.71 -5.46
CA SER A 50 16.25 26.81 -5.13
C SER A 50 17.17 27.18 -6.31
N GLN A 51 17.08 26.44 -7.41
CA GLN A 51 17.97 26.55 -8.57
C GLN A 51 17.15 26.81 -9.84
N ILE A 52 17.54 27.83 -10.60
CA ILE A 52 17.08 28.09 -11.95
C ILE A 52 18.18 27.55 -12.87
N GLU A 53 17.96 26.45 -13.59
CA GLU A 53 18.45 26.20 -14.98
C GLU A 53 18.32 24.74 -15.46
N GLY A 54 17.62 24.57 -16.60
CA GLY A 54 18.20 24.12 -17.89
C GLY A 54 18.79 22.72 -18.09
N SER A 55 19.19 21.97 -17.06
CA SER A 55 19.86 20.67 -17.30
C SER A 55 19.53 19.63 -16.24
N GLY A 56 18.67 18.67 -16.58
CA GLY A 56 18.66 17.34 -15.96
C GLY A 56 18.74 17.27 -14.44
N ASN A 57 18.00 18.13 -13.73
CA ASN A 57 18.01 18.14 -12.27
C ASN A 57 17.27 16.91 -11.74
N THR A 58 17.93 16.14 -10.87
CA THR A 58 17.29 15.09 -10.08
C THR A 58 16.67 15.72 -8.83
N TYR A 59 15.35 15.59 -8.69
CA TYR A 59 14.64 16.03 -7.49
C TYR A 59 14.33 14.82 -6.64
N THR A 60 14.52 14.95 -5.33
CA THR A 60 14.14 13.92 -4.35
C THR A 60 13.03 14.47 -3.48
N TYR A 61 11.97 13.68 -3.33
CA TYR A 61 10.88 13.95 -2.41
C TYR A 61 10.61 12.69 -1.60
N SER A 62 10.47 12.86 -0.29
CA SER A 62 10.16 11.77 0.63
C SER A 62 8.71 11.86 1.07
N THR A 63 7.96 10.79 0.87
CA THR A 63 6.57 10.66 1.30
C THR A 63 6.29 9.24 1.73
N THR A 64 5.32 9.09 2.64
CA THR A 64 4.73 7.79 2.94
C THR A 64 4.07 7.25 1.68
N GLN A 65 4.30 5.96 1.40
CA GLN A 65 3.80 5.30 0.20
C GLN A 65 2.59 4.43 0.56
N PRO A 66 1.46 4.56 -0.16
CA PRO A 66 0.36 3.61 -0.03
C PRO A 66 0.77 2.27 -0.65
N LEU A 67 0.13 1.19 -0.18
CA LEU A 67 0.31 -0.15 -0.77
C LEU A 67 -0.14 -0.16 -2.23
N GLY A 68 0.58 -0.94 -3.04
CA GLY A 68 0.31 -1.07 -4.47
C GLY A 68 1.07 -0.03 -5.29
N THR A 69 0.58 0.22 -6.51
CA THR A 69 1.22 1.13 -7.47
C THR A 69 0.73 2.55 -7.27
N SER A 70 1.67 3.47 -7.07
CA SER A 70 1.44 4.91 -7.10
C SER A 70 2.11 5.52 -8.34
N TYR A 71 1.43 6.49 -8.94
CA TYR A 71 1.91 7.26 -10.08
C TYR A 71 2.26 8.67 -9.65
N TYR A 72 3.37 9.15 -10.16
CA TYR A 72 3.95 10.44 -9.82
C TYR A 72 4.26 11.23 -11.07
N ARG A 73 3.99 12.54 -11.04
CA ARG A 73 4.45 13.46 -12.06
C ARG A 73 4.84 14.79 -11.46
N LEU A 74 5.68 15.52 -12.18
CA LEU A 74 6.03 16.88 -11.86
C LEU A 74 5.10 17.85 -12.60
N ARG A 75 4.61 18.89 -11.93
CA ARG A 75 3.98 20.05 -12.56
C ARG A 75 4.97 21.23 -12.64
N MET A 76 5.48 21.49 -13.83
CA MET A 76 6.48 22.53 -14.11
C MET A 76 5.78 23.83 -14.51
N ILE A 77 6.20 24.98 -13.95
CA ILE A 77 5.62 26.29 -14.26
C ILE A 77 6.70 27.19 -14.90
N ASP A 78 6.33 27.86 -15.99
CA ASP A 78 7.17 28.81 -16.72
C ASP A 78 6.96 30.26 -16.23
N GLN A 79 7.83 31.21 -16.63
CA GLN A 79 7.78 32.64 -16.27
C GLN A 79 6.48 33.34 -16.68
N ASP A 80 5.86 32.88 -17.75
CA ASP A 80 4.58 33.38 -18.22
C ASP A 80 3.37 32.72 -17.52
N ASN A 81 3.61 31.91 -16.48
CA ASN A 81 2.64 31.11 -15.73
C ASN A 81 1.98 29.98 -16.52
N THR A 82 2.48 29.64 -17.71
CA THR A 82 2.11 28.38 -18.36
C THR A 82 2.70 27.19 -17.60
N PHE A 83 2.13 26.00 -17.80
CA PHE A 83 2.62 24.80 -17.12
C PHE A 83 2.62 23.57 -18.02
N ALA A 84 3.55 22.66 -17.73
CA ALA A 84 3.68 21.36 -18.37
C ALA A 84 3.89 20.26 -17.32
N TYR A 85 3.57 19.02 -17.69
CA TYR A 85 3.78 17.85 -16.83
C TYR A 85 5.00 17.04 -17.30
N SER A 86 5.72 16.42 -16.36
CA SER A 86 6.74 15.42 -16.71
C SER A 86 6.11 14.12 -17.20
N THR A 87 6.94 13.19 -17.65
CA THR A 87 6.53 11.78 -17.78
C THR A 87 6.06 11.24 -16.43
N LEU A 88 5.11 10.30 -16.49
CA LEU A 88 4.64 9.57 -15.31
C LEU A 88 5.73 8.60 -14.84
N GLN A 89 6.02 8.65 -13.54
CA GLN A 89 6.84 7.69 -12.84
C GLN A 89 5.94 6.82 -11.97
N SER A 90 6.05 5.51 -12.11
CA SER A 90 5.34 4.56 -11.25
C SER A 90 6.26 3.99 -10.20
N LEU A 91 5.81 3.96 -8.94
CA LEU A 91 6.46 3.26 -7.85
C LEU A 91 5.46 2.27 -7.26
N THR A 92 5.83 0.99 -7.25
CA THR A 92 5.04 -0.05 -6.60
C THR A 92 5.63 -0.35 -5.24
N THR A 93 4.84 -0.12 -4.19
CA THR A 93 5.24 -0.41 -2.81
C THR A 93 4.55 -1.69 -2.35
N THR A 94 5.35 -2.71 -2.11
CA THR A 94 4.92 -3.96 -1.45
C THR A 94 5.28 -3.99 0.04
N CYS A 95 6.09 -3.03 0.52
CA CYS A 95 6.42 -2.89 1.93
C CYS A 95 5.15 -2.64 2.76
N GLY A 96 4.73 -3.65 3.51
CA GLY A 96 3.50 -3.64 4.31
C GLY A 96 2.42 -4.59 3.78
N GLU A 97 2.61 -5.21 2.62
CA GLU A 97 1.92 -6.47 2.36
C GLU A 97 2.47 -7.50 3.35
N PRO A 98 1.60 -8.15 4.12
CA PRO A 98 2.03 -9.23 4.99
C PRO A 98 2.68 -10.35 4.16
N ASP A 99 3.91 -10.73 4.51
CA ASP A 99 4.66 -11.80 3.84
C ASP A 99 3.94 -13.15 3.90
N ALA A 100 2.96 -13.31 4.80
CA ALA A 100 2.16 -14.51 4.90
C ALA A 100 0.89 -14.47 4.03
N THR A 101 0.64 -15.57 3.33
CA THR A 101 -0.67 -15.84 2.73
C THR A 101 -1.47 -16.77 3.63
N ILE A 102 -2.78 -16.54 3.74
CA ILE A 102 -3.70 -17.43 4.43
C ILE A 102 -4.87 -17.80 3.53
N SER A 103 -5.36 -19.03 3.65
CA SER A 103 -6.55 -19.56 2.97
C SER A 103 -7.51 -20.11 4.01
N VAL A 104 -8.78 -19.73 3.95
CA VAL A 104 -9.80 -20.08 4.95
C VAL A 104 -10.91 -20.88 4.30
N TYR A 105 -11.19 -22.07 4.81
CA TYR A 105 -12.20 -22.97 4.24
C TYR A 105 -12.89 -23.83 5.32
N PRO A 106 -14.17 -24.18 5.13
CA PRO A 106 -15.03 -23.77 4.02
C PRO A 106 -15.42 -22.29 4.11
N ASN A 107 -15.65 -21.67 2.95
CA ASN A 107 -16.13 -20.30 2.85
C ASN A 107 -17.03 -20.19 1.59
N PRO A 108 -18.35 -20.02 1.72
CA PRO A 108 -19.10 -19.82 2.97
C PRO A 108 -19.13 -21.03 3.92
N ILE A 109 -19.45 -20.78 5.19
CA ILE A 109 -19.72 -21.80 6.22
C ILE A 109 -21.22 -22.04 6.29
N ASN A 110 -21.62 -23.30 6.14
CA ASN A 110 -23.01 -23.75 6.31
C ASN A 110 -23.32 -24.14 7.77
N ALA A 111 -24.60 -24.25 8.12
CA ALA A 111 -25.06 -24.52 9.49
C ALA A 111 -24.53 -25.85 10.09
N ASP A 112 -24.26 -26.84 9.25
CA ASP A 112 -23.69 -28.14 9.61
C ASP A 112 -22.16 -28.11 9.80
N GLN A 113 -21.49 -27.03 9.38
CA GLN A 113 -20.05 -26.88 9.43
C GLN A 113 -19.63 -26.09 10.68
N GLN A 114 -19.14 -26.81 11.68
CA GLN A 114 -18.73 -26.21 12.96
C GLN A 114 -17.24 -25.90 13.06
N THR A 115 -16.42 -26.37 12.12
CA THR A 115 -14.96 -26.19 12.13
C THR A 115 -14.50 -25.53 10.84
N VAL A 116 -13.68 -24.49 10.98
CA VAL A 116 -13.05 -23.78 9.86
C VAL A 116 -11.56 -24.05 9.91
N LYS A 117 -10.99 -24.46 8.78
CA LYS A 117 -9.56 -24.64 8.60
C LYS A 117 -8.94 -23.36 8.03
N VAL A 118 -7.72 -23.10 8.46
CA VAL A 118 -6.89 -21.99 8.00
C VAL A 118 -5.53 -22.54 7.63
N ASP A 119 -5.23 -22.57 6.34
CA ASP A 119 -3.89 -22.87 5.84
C ASP A 119 -3.11 -21.56 5.75
N TYR A 120 -1.83 -21.60 6.10
CA TYR A 120 -0.96 -20.43 6.04
C TYR A 120 0.43 -20.80 5.50
N VAL A 121 0.99 -19.89 4.71
CA VAL A 121 2.36 -19.96 4.21
C VAL A 121 3.06 -18.70 4.65
N THR A 122 4.12 -18.83 5.46
CA THR A 122 4.85 -17.69 6.03
C THR A 122 6.28 -18.07 6.41
N ASP A 123 7.18 -17.09 6.33
CA ASP A 123 8.54 -17.18 6.88
C ASP A 123 8.63 -16.70 8.35
N TYR A 124 7.53 -16.18 8.91
CA TYR A 124 7.46 -15.78 10.31
C TYR A 124 7.66 -16.99 11.23
N LYS A 125 8.49 -16.84 12.27
CA LYS A 125 8.73 -17.86 13.29
C LYS A 125 8.57 -17.28 14.68
N GLY A 126 7.69 -17.89 15.48
CA GLY A 126 7.46 -17.52 16.87
C GLY A 126 5.99 -17.53 17.26
N ALA A 127 5.71 -16.89 18.40
CA ALA A 127 4.37 -16.79 18.96
C ALA A 127 3.48 -15.87 18.11
N ALA A 128 2.33 -16.39 17.71
CA ALA A 128 1.32 -15.68 16.91
C ALA A 128 -0.08 -15.86 17.49
N SER A 129 -1.05 -15.15 16.93
CA SER A 129 -2.47 -15.31 17.21
C SER A 129 -3.27 -15.35 15.90
N LEU A 130 -4.19 -16.31 15.80
CA LEU A 130 -5.25 -16.29 14.81
C LEU A 130 -6.45 -15.57 15.40
N SER A 131 -6.92 -14.54 14.71
CA SER A 131 -8.05 -13.75 15.20
C SER A 131 -9.15 -13.66 14.16
N VAL A 132 -10.39 -13.79 14.63
CA VAL A 132 -11.61 -13.62 13.83
C VAL A 132 -12.38 -12.41 14.36
N ILE A 133 -12.63 -11.44 13.49
CA ILE A 133 -13.32 -10.19 13.84
C ILE A 133 -14.57 -10.01 12.97
N ASN A 134 -15.57 -9.29 13.48
CA ASN A 134 -16.75 -8.90 12.70
C ASN A 134 -16.58 -7.52 12.01
N LEU A 135 -17.60 -7.06 11.29
CA LEU A 135 -17.63 -5.75 10.61
C LEU A 135 -17.48 -4.55 11.57
N MET A 136 -17.83 -4.71 12.84
CA MET A 136 -17.67 -3.67 13.87
C MET A 136 -16.26 -3.67 14.49
N GLY A 137 -15.37 -4.54 14.03
CA GLY A 137 -14.02 -4.70 14.57
C GLY A 137 -13.97 -5.47 15.89
N GLN A 138 -15.09 -6.01 16.37
CA GLN A 138 -15.13 -6.82 17.58
C GLN A 138 -14.43 -8.16 17.33
N GLN A 139 -13.48 -8.48 18.20
CA GLN A 139 -12.77 -9.75 18.20
C GLN A 139 -13.62 -10.83 18.87
N LEU A 140 -13.93 -11.89 18.11
CA LEU A 140 -14.79 -12.99 18.54
C LEU A 140 -14.00 -14.27 18.84
N ILE A 141 -12.90 -14.47 18.11
CA ILE A 141 -11.99 -15.59 18.33
C ILE A 141 -10.58 -15.02 18.40
N ASP A 142 -9.82 -15.50 19.37
CA ASP A 142 -8.39 -15.24 19.49
C ASP A 142 -7.70 -16.51 19.97
N GLN A 143 -6.92 -17.11 19.09
CA GLN A 143 -6.28 -18.40 19.32
C GLN A 143 -4.78 -18.23 19.22
N SER A 144 -4.06 -18.48 20.32
CA SER A 144 -2.60 -18.48 20.32
C SER A 144 -2.05 -19.63 19.49
N LEU A 145 -1.01 -19.34 18.70
CA LEU A 145 -0.31 -20.28 17.84
C LEU A 145 1.20 -20.15 18.05
N GLN A 146 1.93 -21.23 17.81
CA GLN A 146 3.37 -21.19 17.56
C GLN A 146 3.58 -21.52 16.09
N ILE A 147 4.19 -20.60 15.36
CA ILE A 147 4.47 -20.76 13.93
C ILE A 147 5.96 -21.02 13.76
N ASP A 148 6.32 -22.05 13.01
CA ASP A 148 7.69 -22.41 12.65
C ASP A 148 7.91 -22.57 11.13
N GLY A 149 6.87 -22.30 10.33
CA GLY A 149 6.86 -22.36 8.87
C GLY A 149 5.41 -22.45 8.32
N PRO A 150 5.22 -22.92 7.08
CA PRO A 150 3.89 -23.19 6.53
C PRO A 150 3.15 -24.24 7.36
N GLY A 151 1.84 -24.08 7.52
CA GLY A 151 1.05 -24.99 8.34
C GLY A 151 -0.46 -24.80 8.19
N THR A 152 -1.19 -25.56 9.01
CA THR A 152 -2.65 -25.54 9.07
C THR A 152 -3.09 -25.43 10.51
N THR A 153 -4.09 -24.60 10.76
CA THR A 153 -4.81 -24.55 12.04
C THR A 153 -6.32 -24.60 11.80
N SER A 154 -7.09 -24.67 12.87
CA SER A 154 -8.55 -24.58 12.79
C SER A 154 -9.14 -23.93 14.02
N PHE A 155 -10.36 -23.40 13.87
CA PHE A 155 -11.15 -22.84 14.95
C PHE A 155 -12.61 -23.28 14.84
N GLY A 156 -13.31 -23.27 15.97
CA GLY A 156 -14.74 -23.54 16.03
C GLY A 156 -15.57 -22.34 15.60
N ALA A 157 -16.47 -22.51 14.65
CA ALA A 157 -17.38 -21.49 14.16
C ALA A 157 -18.78 -21.54 14.81
N ALA A 158 -19.00 -22.41 15.81
CA ALA A 158 -20.30 -22.62 16.44
C ALA A 158 -20.87 -21.35 17.11
N ALA A 159 -20.01 -20.53 17.72
CA ALA A 159 -20.41 -19.28 18.38
C ALA A 159 -20.58 -18.09 17.41
N LEU A 160 -20.22 -18.26 16.14
CA LEU A 160 -20.40 -17.22 15.12
C LEU A 160 -21.85 -17.27 14.61
N HIS A 161 -22.50 -16.11 14.55
CA HIS A 161 -23.81 -15.95 13.92
C HIS A 161 -23.66 -15.82 12.39
N SER A 162 -24.74 -15.88 11.64
CA SER A 162 -24.72 -15.58 10.20
C SER A 162 -24.21 -14.15 9.98
N GLY A 163 -23.28 -13.96 9.05
CA GLY A 163 -22.63 -12.68 8.83
C GLY A 163 -21.27 -12.76 8.12
N ILE A 164 -20.64 -11.59 8.01
CA ILE A 164 -19.31 -11.42 7.43
C ILE A 164 -18.28 -11.26 8.55
N TYR A 165 -17.19 -12.01 8.43
CA TYR A 165 -16.06 -11.99 9.35
C TYR A 165 -14.75 -11.80 8.58
N PHE A 166 -13.72 -11.39 9.30
CA PHE A 166 -12.36 -11.28 8.80
C PHE A 166 -11.42 -12.12 9.66
N VAL A 167 -10.64 -12.96 9.00
CA VAL A 167 -9.64 -13.84 9.60
C VAL A 167 -8.26 -13.29 9.29
N ARG A 168 -7.40 -13.19 10.32
CA ARG A 168 -6.01 -12.75 10.16
C ARG A 168 -5.09 -13.43 11.16
N LEU A 169 -3.82 -13.53 10.82
CA LEU A 169 -2.75 -13.86 11.75
C LEU A 169 -2.04 -12.59 12.22
N ARG A 170 -1.65 -12.54 13.50
CA ARG A 170 -0.85 -11.48 14.11
C ARG A 170 0.31 -12.05 14.90
N ASP A 171 1.43 -11.34 14.97
CA ASP A 171 2.56 -11.70 15.84
C ASP A 171 2.28 -11.39 17.32
N ALA A 172 3.21 -11.75 18.20
CA ALA A 172 3.14 -11.47 19.64
C ALA A 172 2.97 -9.98 20.00
N ASN A 173 3.34 -9.06 19.11
CA ASN A 173 3.19 -7.61 19.30
C ASN A 173 1.89 -7.07 18.69
N GLY A 174 1.05 -7.93 18.13
CA GLY A 174 -0.21 -7.55 17.49
C GLY A 174 -0.07 -7.04 16.05
N LYS A 175 1.14 -7.09 15.45
CA LYS A 175 1.33 -6.74 14.04
C LYS A 175 0.74 -7.84 13.17
N THR A 176 -0.08 -7.47 12.19
CA THR A 176 -0.62 -8.41 11.19
C THR A 176 0.52 -9.03 10.38
N ILE A 177 0.59 -10.36 10.37
CA ILE A 177 1.59 -11.12 9.61
C ILE A 177 1.05 -11.67 8.29
N SER A 178 -0.28 -11.78 8.14
CA SER A 178 -0.95 -12.36 6.95
C SER A 178 -1.90 -11.40 6.25
N SER A 179 -2.21 -11.68 4.99
CA SER A 179 -3.37 -11.04 4.34
C SER A 179 -4.64 -11.31 5.15
N ILE A 180 -5.63 -10.43 5.03
CA ILE A 180 -6.90 -10.58 5.74
C ILE A 180 -7.87 -11.33 4.83
N GLN A 181 -8.42 -12.44 5.32
CA GLN A 181 -9.38 -13.26 4.57
C GLN A 181 -10.80 -12.99 5.02
N LYS A 182 -11.66 -12.66 4.07
CA LYS A 182 -13.11 -12.54 4.31
C LYS A 182 -13.70 -13.93 4.46
N LEU A 183 -14.47 -14.14 5.51
CA LEU A 183 -15.20 -15.37 5.80
C LEU A 183 -16.69 -15.06 5.90
N ILE A 184 -17.53 -15.87 5.28
CA ILE A 184 -18.99 -15.71 5.28
C ILE A 184 -19.59 -16.90 6.03
N LYS A 185 -20.45 -16.64 7.01
CA LYS A 185 -21.31 -17.66 7.63
C LYS A 185 -22.76 -17.42 7.23
N GLN A 186 -23.41 -18.47 6.74
CA GLN A 186 -24.83 -18.46 6.35
C GLN A 186 -25.71 -18.95 7.50
#